data_AF-A0A432ZKI2-F1
#
_entry.id   AF-A0A432ZKI2-F1
#
_cell.length_a   1.000
_cell.length_b   1.000
_cell.length_c   1.000
_cell.angle_alpha   90.00
_cell.angle_beta   90.00
_cell.angle_gamma   90.00
#
_symmetry.space_group_name_H-M   'P 1'
#
loop_
_entity.id
_entity.type
_entity.pdbx_description
1 polymer ?
#
loop_
_entity_poly.entity_id
_entity_poly.type
_entity_poly.pdbx_seq_one_letter_code
_entity_poly.pdbx_strand_id
1 'polypeptide(L)'
;MNELDLGDPFDVEGYLTSISGSYDAMANIDKSILEALCKKVDVVKKVYAFYSKDLKRKQSDLEISLKYYLILLNVLKTKAWEESDFKYLNSYLKLLDLIKLKGAIGEEEHELLLAQAREAINDWID
;
A
#
# COMPACT_ATOMS: atom_id res chain seq x y z
N MET A 1 -2.43 29.40 20.98
CA MET A 1 -3.47 28.51 20.41
C MET A 1 -3.13 28.42 18.93
N ASN A 2 -2.53 27.31 18.48
CA ASN A 2 -2.33 27.10 17.05
C ASN A 2 -3.67 26.64 16.49
N GLU A 3 -4.25 27.44 15.60
CA GLU A 3 -5.33 27.00 14.73
C GLU A 3 -4.85 25.71 14.04
N LEU A 4 -5.52 24.60 14.36
CA LEU A 4 -5.36 23.38 13.58
C LEU A 4 -5.87 23.74 12.20
N ASP A 5 -4.96 23.82 11.23
CA ASP A 5 -5.29 23.75 9.82
C ASP A 5 -5.98 22.39 9.59
N LEU A 6 -7.30 22.38 9.80
CA LEU A 6 -8.20 21.27 9.59
C LEU A 6 -8.72 21.29 8.15
N GLY A 7 -7.87 21.62 7.18
CA GLY A 7 -8.19 21.35 5.79
C GLY A 7 -8.64 19.89 5.61
N ASP A 8 -9.41 19.63 4.56
CA ASP A 8 -10.07 18.34 4.38
C ASP A 8 -9.11 17.15 4.56
N PRO A 9 -9.51 16.13 5.34
CA PRO A 9 -8.69 14.95 5.61
C PRO A 9 -8.34 14.23 4.30
N PHE A 10 -7.16 13.63 4.27
CA PHE A 10 -6.81 12.68 3.22
C PHE A 10 -7.56 11.36 3.46
N ASP A 11 -8.57 11.10 2.62
CA ASP A 11 -9.31 9.84 2.57
C ASP A 11 -8.55 8.79 1.76
N VAL A 12 -7.97 7.81 2.45
CA VAL A 12 -7.19 6.75 1.82
C VAL A 12 -8.08 5.83 0.97
N GLU A 13 -9.28 5.51 1.43
CA GLU A 13 -10.18 4.61 0.71
C GLU A 13 -10.72 5.27 -0.56
N GLY A 14 -11.11 6.54 -0.46
CA GLY A 14 -11.49 7.36 -1.61
C GLY A 14 -10.36 7.48 -2.62
N TYR A 15 -9.13 7.73 -2.15
CA TYR A 15 -7.95 7.80 -3.01
C TYR A 15 -7.67 6.47 -3.72
N LEU A 16 -7.62 5.36 -2.99
CA LEU A 16 -7.38 4.04 -3.57
C LEU A 16 -8.50 3.63 -4.54
N THR A 17 -9.75 4.00 -4.25
CA THR A 17 -10.87 3.81 -5.18
C THR A 17 -10.61 4.53 -6.50
N SER A 18 -10.15 5.79 -6.45
CA SER A 18 -9.93 6.63 -7.63
C SER A 18 -8.87 6.05 -8.59
N ILE A 19 -7.92 5.26 -8.08
CA ILE A 19 -6.86 4.64 -8.89
C ILE A 19 -7.09 3.16 -9.21
N SER A 20 -7.98 2.46 -8.48
CA SER A 20 -8.15 1.00 -8.60
C SER A 20 -8.72 0.51 -9.93
N GLY A 21 -9.31 1.39 -10.74
CA GLY A 21 -9.98 1.02 -12.00
C GLY A 21 -9.09 1.03 -13.23
N SER A 22 -7.83 1.45 -13.14
CA SER A 22 -6.92 1.56 -14.28
C SER A 22 -5.49 1.20 -13.91
N TYR A 23 -4.88 0.35 -14.73
CA TYR A 23 -3.46 0.03 -14.63
C TYR A 23 -2.60 1.31 -14.70
N ASP A 24 -2.90 2.19 -15.66
CA ASP A 24 -2.20 3.46 -15.83
C ASP A 24 -2.34 4.36 -14.60
N ALA A 25 -3.50 4.36 -13.94
CA ALA A 25 -3.71 5.17 -12.74
C ALA A 25 -2.86 4.65 -11.56
N MET A 26 -2.74 3.34 -11.40
CA MET A 26 -1.86 2.73 -10.40
C MET A 26 -0.38 2.99 -10.72
N ALA A 27 0.01 2.87 -11.99
CA ALA A 27 1.36 3.15 -12.47
C ALA A 27 1.74 4.64 -12.34
N ASN A 28 0.77 5.56 -12.31
CA ASN A 28 1.02 7.01 -12.19
C ASN A 28 0.62 7.59 -10.82
N ILE A 29 0.52 6.74 -9.78
CA ILE A 29 0.29 7.20 -8.42
C ILE A 29 1.36 8.20 -7.97
N ASP A 30 0.95 9.19 -7.18
CA ASP A 30 1.88 10.16 -6.58
C ASP A 30 2.87 9.42 -5.67
N LYS A 31 4.18 9.54 -5.98
CA LYS A 31 5.23 8.84 -5.24
C LYS A 31 5.26 9.23 -3.76
N SER A 32 5.00 10.49 -3.42
CA SER A 32 5.00 10.94 -2.03
C SER A 32 3.87 10.31 -1.21
N ILE A 33 2.70 10.16 -1.82
CA ILE A 33 1.56 9.46 -1.20
C ILE A 33 1.91 7.99 -1.02
N LEU A 34 2.43 7.33 -2.05
CA LEU A 34 2.78 5.92 -1.98
C LEU A 34 3.86 5.65 -0.94
N GLU A 35 4.91 6.47 -0.88
CA GLU A 35 5.97 6.34 0.13
C GLU A 35 5.44 6.54 1.54
N ALA A 36 4.51 7.47 1.74
CA ALA A 36 3.86 7.66 3.02
C ALA A 36 3.07 6.42 3.43
N LEU A 37 2.31 5.81 2.51
CA LEU A 37 1.57 4.57 2.74
C LEU A 37 2.51 3.37 3.00
N CYS A 38 3.60 3.23 2.25
CA CYS A 38 4.64 2.22 2.49
C CYS A 38 5.16 2.32 3.92
N LYS A 39 5.45 3.54 4.40
CA LYS A 39 5.91 3.74 5.78
C LYS A 39 4.87 3.28 6.82
N LYS A 40 3.57 3.39 6.52
CA LYS A 40 2.50 2.89 7.41
C LYS A 40 2.49 1.37 7.46
N VAL A 41 2.61 0.71 6.31
CA VAL A 41 2.76 -0.75 6.23
C VAL A 41 4.02 -1.19 6.98
N ASP A 42 5.16 -0.57 6.68
CA ASP A 42 6.47 -1.01 7.14
C ASP A 42 6.70 -0.83 8.64
N VAL A 43 6.20 0.28 9.21
CA VAL A 43 6.48 0.66 10.61
C VAL A 43 5.26 0.44 11.49
N VAL A 44 4.09 0.90 11.05
CA VAL A 44 2.86 0.88 11.85
C VAL A 44 2.12 -0.45 11.69
N LYS A 45 2.38 -1.19 10.60
CA LYS A 45 1.69 -2.43 10.22
C LYS A 45 0.18 -2.25 10.12
N LYS A 46 -0.24 -1.04 9.76
CA LYS A 46 -1.63 -0.59 9.71
C LYS A 46 -1.76 0.69 8.88
N VAL A 47 -2.78 0.75 8.03
CA VAL A 47 -3.16 1.96 7.28
C VAL A 47 -4.51 2.46 7.78
N TYR A 48 -4.57 3.72 8.21
CA TYR A 48 -5.80 4.36 8.71
C TYR A 48 -6.61 4.95 7.55
N ALA A 49 -7.93 5.02 7.71
CA ALA A 49 -8.83 5.56 6.70
C ALA A 49 -8.60 7.05 6.43
N PHE A 50 -8.28 7.81 7.48
CA PHE A 50 -8.09 9.26 7.39
C PHE A 50 -6.77 9.72 7.99
N TYR A 51 -6.05 10.52 7.21
CA TYR A 51 -4.84 11.22 7.64
C TYR A 51 -4.98 12.73 7.44
N SER A 52 -4.12 13.51 8.10
CA SER A 52 -3.85 14.88 7.67
C SER A 52 -3.30 14.91 6.24
N LYS A 53 -3.38 16.07 5.57
CA LYS A 53 -2.85 16.27 4.20
C LYS A 53 -1.39 15.86 4.02
N ASP A 54 -0.57 15.93 5.06
CA ASP A 54 0.83 15.53 5.02
C ASP A 54 1.07 14.03 5.26
N LEU A 55 0.01 13.23 5.45
CA LEU A 55 0.00 11.80 5.74
C LEU A 55 0.87 11.38 6.95
N LYS A 56 1.40 12.34 7.73
CA LYS A 56 2.23 12.06 8.90
C LYS A 56 1.39 11.71 10.10
N ARG A 57 0.21 12.32 10.24
CA ARG A 57 -0.68 12.18 11.40
C ARG A 57 -1.98 11.51 10.99
N LYS A 58 -2.37 10.44 11.68
CA LYS A 58 -3.71 9.89 11.56
C LYS A 58 -4.72 10.89 12.12
N GLN A 59 -5.88 11.03 11.48
CA GLN A 59 -7.01 11.81 11.98
C GLN A 59 -8.15 10.93 12.48
N SER A 60 -8.07 9.63 12.21
CA SER A 60 -8.99 8.62 12.72
C SER A 60 -8.24 7.36 13.14
N ASP A 61 -8.79 6.65 14.12
CA ASP A 61 -8.36 5.29 14.49
C ASP A 61 -8.99 4.20 13.62
N LEU A 62 -9.92 4.60 12.73
CA LEU A 62 -10.51 3.69 11.76
C LEU A 62 -9.43 3.21 10.79
N GLU A 63 -9.28 1.91 10.69
CA GLU A 63 -8.41 1.24 9.72
C GLU A 63 -9.13 1.10 8.38
N ILE A 64 -8.39 1.15 7.26
CA ILE A 64 -8.99 0.85 5.95
C ILE A 64 -9.51 -0.60 5.91
N SER A 65 -10.56 -0.83 5.12
CA SER A 65 -11.10 -2.16 4.89
C SER A 65 -10.14 -3.07 4.11
N LEU A 66 -10.33 -4.39 4.24
CA LEU A 66 -9.48 -5.40 3.61
C LEU A 66 -9.40 -5.27 2.09
N LYS A 67 -10.49 -4.86 1.44
CA LYS A 67 -10.52 -4.56 0.00
C LYS A 67 -9.44 -3.55 -0.39
N TYR A 68 -9.23 -2.51 0.42
CA TYR A 68 -8.25 -1.47 0.11
C TYR A 68 -6.81 -1.89 0.40
N TYR A 69 -6.60 -2.82 1.34
CA TYR A 69 -5.31 -3.48 1.45
C TYR A 69 -4.95 -4.27 0.20
N LEU A 70 -5.92 -4.99 -0.41
CA LEU A 70 -5.69 -5.70 -1.67
C LEU A 70 -5.41 -4.74 -2.84
N ILE A 71 -6.10 -3.61 -2.90
CA ILE A 71 -5.81 -2.56 -3.90
C ILE A 71 -4.38 -2.03 -3.70
N LEU A 72 -4.00 -1.69 -2.46
CA LEU A 72 -2.65 -1.22 -2.15
C LEU A 72 -1.58 -2.28 -2.46
N LEU A 73 -1.86 -3.56 -2.23
CA LEU A 73 -0.98 -4.67 -2.59
C LEU A 73 -0.73 -4.69 -4.11
N ASN A 74 -1.77 -4.53 -4.92
CA ASN A 74 -1.64 -4.46 -6.38
C ASN A 74 -0.87 -3.22 -6.82
N VAL A 75 -1.10 -2.06 -6.22
CA VAL A 75 -0.32 -0.84 -6.50
C VAL A 75 1.16 -1.06 -6.23
N LEU A 76 1.51 -1.64 -5.08
CA LEU A 76 2.89 -1.92 -4.71
C LEU A 76 3.53 -2.95 -5.64
N LYS A 77 2.78 -3.98 -6.04
CA LYS A 77 3.21 -4.96 -7.04
C LYS A 77 3.52 -4.27 -8.38
N THR A 78 2.59 -3.50 -8.92
CA THR A 78 2.80 -2.76 -10.18
C THR A 78 4.05 -1.91 -10.09
N LYS A 79 4.20 -1.11 -9.03
CA LYS A 79 5.36 -0.23 -8.85
C LYS A 79 6.68 -0.96 -8.68
N ALA A 80 6.69 -2.05 -7.92
CA ALA A 80 7.89 -2.85 -7.75
C ALA A 80 8.34 -3.48 -9.07
N TRP A 81 7.40 -4.01 -9.87
CA TRP A 81 7.74 -4.67 -11.14
C TRP A 81 8.09 -3.70 -12.26
N GLU A 82 7.38 -2.57 -12.40
CA GLU A 82 7.68 -1.58 -13.43
C GLU A 82 9.00 -0.84 -13.18
N GLU A 83 9.31 -0.57 -11.92
CA GLU A 83 10.49 0.21 -11.54
C GLU A 83 11.67 -0.67 -11.08
N SER A 84 11.52 -2.00 -11.06
CA SER A 84 12.45 -2.95 -10.41
C SER A 84 12.90 -2.48 -9.03
N ASP A 85 11.96 -1.91 -8.26
CA ASP A 85 12.26 -1.21 -7.01
C ASP A 85 12.08 -2.14 -5.79
N PHE A 86 13.20 -2.54 -5.21
CA PHE A 86 13.25 -3.38 -4.01
C PHE A 86 12.59 -2.74 -2.77
N LYS A 87 12.48 -1.41 -2.69
CA LYS A 87 11.76 -0.73 -1.60
C LYS A 87 10.27 -1.04 -1.68
N TYR A 88 9.67 -0.90 -2.86
CA TYR A 88 8.26 -1.24 -3.06
C TYR A 88 8.01 -2.74 -2.95
N LEU A 89 8.96 -3.57 -3.41
CA LEU A 89 8.86 -5.02 -3.24
C LEU A 89 8.86 -5.41 -1.76
N ASN A 90 9.71 -4.79 -0.93
CA ASN A 90 9.75 -5.05 0.51
C ASN A 90 8.43 -4.63 1.19
N SER A 91 7.87 -3.47 0.85
CA SER A 91 6.55 -3.07 1.37
C SER A 91 5.43 -3.98 0.88
N TYR A 92 5.50 -4.46 -0.37
CA TYR A 92 4.58 -5.46 -0.93
C TYR A 92 4.61 -6.75 -0.10
N LEU A 93 5.78 -7.32 0.20
CA LEU A 93 5.92 -8.54 0.99
C LEU A 93 5.37 -8.38 2.41
N LYS A 94 5.68 -7.26 3.08
CA LYS A 94 5.15 -6.96 4.41
C LYS A 94 3.63 -6.81 4.41
N LEU A 95 3.08 -6.20 3.37
CA LEU A 95 1.63 -6.06 3.22
C LEU A 95 0.97 -7.41 2.93
N LEU A 96 1.61 -8.24 2.10
CA LEU A 96 1.15 -9.61 1.80
C LEU A 96 1.02 -10.44 3.09
N ASP A 97 2.02 -10.40 3.96
CA ASP A 97 1.96 -11.04 5.28
C ASP A 97 0.85 -10.48 6.16
N LEU A 98 0.67 -9.15 6.16
CA LEU A 98 -0.40 -8.50 6.92
C LEU A 98 -1.79 -8.92 6.44
N ILE A 99 -1.99 -9.04 5.13
CA ILE A 99 -3.25 -9.47 4.51
C ILE A 99 -3.54 -10.95 4.85
N LYS A 100 -2.53 -11.82 4.82
CA LYS A 100 -2.64 -13.21 5.31
C LYS A 100 -3.05 -13.27 6.77
N LEU A 101 -2.36 -12.52 7.64
CA LEU A 101 -2.69 -12.46 9.08
C LEU A 101 -4.12 -11.97 9.35
N LYS A 102 -4.66 -11.14 8.46
CA LYS A 102 -6.04 -10.66 8.52
C LYS A 102 -7.07 -11.63 7.93
N GLY A 103 -6.63 -12.76 7.38
CA GLY A 103 -7.51 -13.79 6.81
C GLY A 103 -8.13 -13.38 5.47
N ALA A 104 -7.54 -12.40 4.77
CA ALA A 104 -8.04 -11.95 3.47
C ALA A 104 -7.60 -12.87 2.31
N ILE A 105 -6.53 -13.65 2.51
CA ILE A 105 -6.02 -14.66 1.58
C ILE A 105 -5.68 -15.95 2.34
N GLY A 106 -5.73 -17.08 1.65
CA GLY A 106 -5.32 -18.38 2.19
C GLY A 106 -3.82 -18.65 2.12
N GLU A 107 -3.39 -19.78 2.68
CA GLU A 107 -1.99 -20.24 2.65
C GLU A 107 -1.48 -20.43 1.21
N GLU A 108 -2.26 -21.11 0.37
CA GLU A 108 -1.89 -21.42 -1.02
C GLU A 108 -1.70 -20.15 -1.85
N GLU A 109 -2.60 -19.18 -1.70
CA GLU A 109 -2.52 -17.89 -2.41
C GLU A 109 -1.32 -17.06 -1.93
N HIS A 110 -1.04 -17.08 -0.63
CA HIS A 110 0.13 -16.40 -0.07
C HIS A 110 1.44 -16.98 -0.62
N GLU A 111 1.60 -18.30 -0.64
CA GLU A 111 2.78 -18.97 -1.18
C GLU A 111 2.95 -18.73 -2.69
N LEU A 112 1.86 -18.72 -3.45
CA LEU A 112 1.89 -18.38 -4.88
C LEU A 112 2.43 -16.95 -5.11
N LEU A 113 1.95 -15.98 -4.33
CA LEU A 113 2.39 -14.59 -4.43
C LEU A 113 3.84 -14.40 -3.98
N LEU A 114 4.29 -15.15 -2.97
CA LEU A 114 5.70 -15.21 -2.58
C LEU A 114 6.58 -15.79 -3.68
N ALA A 115 6.14 -16.85 -4.36
CA ALA A 115 6.87 -17.45 -5.48
C ALA A 115 7.05 -16.45 -6.63
N GLN A 116 6.00 -15.70 -6.99
CA GLN A 116 6.09 -14.63 -7.99
C GLN A 116 7.11 -13.55 -7.60
N ALA A 117 7.13 -13.13 -6.33
CA ALA A 117 8.11 -12.17 -5.86
C ALA A 117 9.54 -12.70 -5.93
N ARG A 118 9.77 -14.00 -5.67
CA ARG A 118 11.08 -14.63 -5.80
C ARG A 118 11.55 -14.70 -7.25
N GLU A 119 10.67 -15.06 -8.16
CA GLU A 119 10.95 -15.07 -9.60
C GLU A 119 11.38 -13.68 -10.07
N ALA A 120 10.62 -12.64 -9.70
CA ALA A 120 10.96 -11.26 -10.03
C ALA A 120 12.33 -10.82 -9.47
N ILE A 121 12.68 -11.23 -8.24
CA ILE A 121 14.00 -10.93 -7.67
C ILE A 121 15.11 -11.54 -8.53
N ASN A 122 14.98 -12.80 -8.94
CA ASN A 122 15.97 -13.46 -9.78
C ASN A 122 16.11 -12.74 -11.13
N ASP A 123 15.00 -12.37 -11.75
CA ASP A 123 14.99 -11.64 -13.03
C ASP A 123 15.65 -10.25 -12.96
N TRP A 124 15.65 -9.59 -11.79
CA TRP A 124 16.22 -8.24 -11.64
C TRP A 124 17.72 -8.23 -11.29
N ILE A 125 18.27 -9.36 -10.84
CA ILE A 125 19.67 -9.47 -10.44
C ILE A 125 20.56 -10.15 -11.49
N ASP A 126 19.94 -10.79 -12.49
CA ASP A 126 20.60 -11.39 -13.67
C ASP A 126 20.85 -10.35 -14.78
#